data_AF-A0AAX2RZU9-F1
#
_entry.id   AF-A0AAX2RZU9-F1
#
_cell.length_a   1.000
_cell.length_b   1.000
_cell.length_c   1.000
_cell.angle_alpha   90.00
_cell.angle_beta   90.00
_cell.angle_gamma   90.00
#
_symmetry.space_group_name_H-M   'P 1'
#
loop_
_entity.id
_entity.type
_entity.pdbx_description
1 polymer ?
#
loop_
_entity_poly.entity_id
_entity_poly.type
_entity_poly.pdbx_seq_one_letter_code
_entity_poly.pdbx_strand_id
1 'polypeptide(L)'
;MNPLLRTLALAAAFAAPVAAQAQATSPLTRAEVHSEVVALRKAGFQPSDWFYPASIQAAEAKIARQQGASRAAGAGYGNRGVSATGQ
;
A
#
# COMPACT_ATOMS: atom_id res chain seq x y z
N MET A 1 6.09 7.66 47.10
CA MET A 1 6.12 7.75 45.62
C MET A 1 5.46 9.07 45.23
N ASN A 2 6.23 10.01 44.69
CA ASN A 2 5.81 11.42 44.61
C ASN A 2 4.80 11.62 43.47
N PRO A 3 3.56 12.04 43.78
CA PRO A 3 2.47 12.09 42.80
C PRO A 3 2.73 13.05 41.64
N LEU A 4 3.61 14.04 41.86
CA LEU A 4 4.02 15.04 40.87
C LEU A 4 4.80 14.48 39.67
N LEU A 5 5.58 13.40 39.87
CA LEU A 5 6.32 12.76 38.79
C LEU A 5 5.40 11.95 37.86
N ARG A 6 4.32 11.39 38.41
CA ARG A 6 3.33 10.60 37.67
C ARG A 6 2.46 11.46 36.76
N THR A 7 2.08 12.65 37.21
CA THR A 7 1.26 13.58 36.42
C THR A 7 2.02 14.18 35.24
N LEU A 8 3.31 14.46 35.41
CA LEU A 8 4.15 15.00 34.33
C LEU A 8 4.40 13.97 33.21
N ALA A 9 4.59 12.69 33.56
CA ALA A 9 4.74 11.60 32.59
C ALA A 9 3.46 11.37 31.76
N LEU A 10 2.28 11.56 32.35
CA LEU A 10 1.01 11.41 31.65
C LEU A 10 0.72 12.58 30.69
N ALA A 11 1.17 13.79 31.01
CA ALA A 11 1.01 14.97 30.15
C ALA A 11 1.88 14.89 28.87
N ALA A 12 3.08 14.31 28.95
CA ALA A 12 3.97 14.15 27.80
C ALA A 12 3.46 13.15 26.74
N ALA A 13 2.59 12.21 27.13
CA ALA A 13 2.02 11.21 26.22
C ALA A 13 0.91 11.76 25.29
N PHE A 14 0.41 12.97 25.55
CA PHE A 14 -0.64 13.61 24.76
C PHE A 14 -0.11 14.54 23.65
N ALA A 15 1.21 14.68 23.50
CA ALA A 15 1.82 15.29 22.33
C ALA A 15 1.82 14.30 21.14
N ALA A 16 0.66 13.73 20.81
CA ALA A 16 0.50 13.07 19.52
C ALA A 16 0.69 14.14 18.43
N PRO A 17 1.52 13.92 17.40
CA PRO A 17 1.46 14.75 16.23
C PRO A 17 0.06 14.56 15.65
N VAL A 18 -0.82 15.55 15.78
CA VAL A 18 -1.98 15.70 14.90
C VAL A 18 -1.46 16.19 13.55
N ALA A 19 -0.48 15.47 13.00
CA ALA A 19 -0.14 15.57 11.60
C ALA A 19 -1.25 14.81 10.88
N ALA A 20 -2.43 15.42 10.81
CA ALA A 20 -3.35 15.15 9.73
C ALA A 20 -2.54 15.41 8.47
N GLN A 21 -2.06 14.33 7.85
CA GLN A 21 -1.44 14.43 6.57
C GLN A 21 -2.50 14.90 5.58
N ALA A 22 -2.64 16.22 5.48
CA ALA A 22 -2.99 16.88 4.24
C ALA A 22 -1.75 16.85 3.33
N GLN A 23 -1.04 15.71 3.28
CA GLN A 23 -0.18 15.42 2.15
C GLN A 23 -1.11 15.51 0.97
N ALA A 24 -1.01 16.59 0.21
CA ALA A 24 -1.69 16.72 -1.06
C ALA A 24 -1.29 15.47 -1.85
N THR A 25 -2.18 14.47 -1.84
CA THR A 25 -2.03 13.29 -2.67
C THR A 25 -1.98 13.88 -4.06
N SER A 26 -0.80 13.82 -4.68
CA SER A 26 -0.63 14.38 -6.01
C SER A 26 -1.75 13.80 -6.86
N PRO A 27 -2.58 14.64 -7.49
CA PRO A 27 -3.76 14.15 -8.16
C PRO A 27 -3.31 13.12 -9.19
N LEU A 28 -3.87 11.90 -9.11
CA LEU A 28 -3.55 10.88 -10.09
C LEU A 28 -3.82 11.45 -11.47
N THR A 29 -2.90 11.20 -12.40
CA THR A 29 -3.11 11.61 -13.78
C THR A 29 -4.31 10.83 -14.34
N ARG A 30 -5.06 11.44 -15.27
CA ARG A 30 -6.16 10.72 -15.95
C ARG A 30 -5.69 9.42 -16.60
N ALA A 31 -4.43 9.40 -17.06
CA ALA A 31 -3.80 8.22 -17.63
C ALA A 31 -3.67 7.08 -16.61
N GLU A 32 -3.22 7.39 -15.39
CA GLU A 32 -3.08 6.40 -14.31
C GLU A 32 -4.43 5.82 -13.90
N VAL A 33 -5.43 6.66 -13.64
CA VAL A 33 -6.79 6.20 -13.26
C VAL A 33 -7.38 5.31 -14.36
N HIS A 34 -7.22 5.70 -15.62
CA HIS A 34 -7.71 4.88 -16.73
C HIS A 34 -7.00 3.51 -16.79
N SER A 35 -5.67 3.50 -16.58
CA SER A 35 -4.90 2.25 -16.57
C SER A 35 -5.35 1.31 -15.45
N GLU A 36 -5.66 1.86 -14.28
CA GLU A 36 -6.13 1.11 -13.11
C GLU A 36 -7.53 0.53 -13.34
N VAL A 37 -8.46 1.34 -13.87
CA VAL A 37 -9.81 0.86 -14.23
C VAL A 37 -9.74 -0.23 -15.30
N VAL A 38 -8.84 -0.13 -16.27
CA VAL A 38 -8.62 -1.19 -17.26
C VAL A 38 -8.07 -2.46 -16.59
N ALA A 39 -7.12 -2.36 -15.66
CA ALA A 39 -6.59 -3.51 -14.93
C ALA A 39 -7.67 -4.20 -14.08
N LEU A 40 -8.49 -3.42 -13.37
CA LEU A 40 -9.63 -3.95 -12.59
C LEU A 40 -10.63 -4.67 -13.48
N ARG A 41 -11.02 -4.08 -14.62
CA ARG A 41 -11.91 -4.73 -15.59
C ARG A 41 -11.32 -6.04 -16.13
N LYS A 42 -10.01 -6.08 -16.43
CA LYS A 42 -9.30 -7.31 -16.83
C LYS A 42 -9.30 -8.38 -15.73
N ALA A 43 -9.29 -7.97 -14.46
CA ALA A 43 -9.39 -8.88 -13.31
C ALA A 43 -10.84 -9.37 -13.04
N GLY A 44 -11.82 -8.89 -13.82
CA GLY A 44 -13.22 -9.27 -13.74
C GLY A 44 -14.07 -8.34 -12.87
N PHE A 45 -13.59 -7.14 -12.52
CA PHE A 45 -14.38 -6.15 -11.80
C PHE A 45 -15.46 -5.55 -12.70
N GLN A 46 -16.70 -5.50 -12.20
CA GLN A 46 -17.80 -4.76 -12.81
C GLN A 46 -18.36 -3.71 -11.83
N PRO A 47 -18.43 -2.42 -12.20
CA PRO A 47 -18.94 -1.37 -11.32
C PRO A 47 -20.40 -1.51 -10.90
N SER A 48 -21.21 -2.18 -11.73
CA SER A 48 -22.64 -2.40 -11.51
C SER A 48 -22.94 -3.69 -10.73
N ASP A 49 -21.91 -4.38 -10.24
CA ASP A 49 -22.06 -5.63 -9.49
C ASP A 49 -22.69 -5.37 -8.12
N TRP A 50 -23.70 -6.16 -7.76
CA TRP A 50 -24.37 -6.10 -6.46
C TRP A 50 -23.46 -6.53 -5.30
N PHE A 51 -22.40 -7.30 -5.57
CA PHE A 51 -21.44 -7.76 -4.56
C PHE A 51 -20.40 -6.70 -4.19
N TYR A 52 -20.68 -5.42 -4.38
CA TYR A 52 -19.83 -4.35 -3.87
C TYR A 52 -19.88 -4.31 -2.33
N PRO A 53 -18.73 -4.26 -1.63
CA PRO A 53 -17.36 -4.07 -2.12
C PRO A 53 -16.53 -5.35 -2.30
N ALA A 54 -17.08 -6.55 -2.13
CA ALA A 54 -16.33 -7.79 -2.27
C ALA A 54 -15.76 -8.01 -3.68
N SER A 55 -16.49 -7.58 -4.72
CA SER A 55 -16.08 -7.72 -6.12
C SER A 55 -14.81 -6.92 -6.46
N ILE A 56 -14.66 -5.70 -5.93
CA ILE A 56 -13.46 -4.88 -6.14
C ILE A 56 -12.25 -5.48 -5.41
N GLN A 57 -12.41 -5.91 -4.17
CA GLN A 57 -11.33 -6.53 -3.38
C GLN A 57 -10.82 -7.82 -4.03
N ALA A 58 -11.71 -8.64 -4.57
CA ALA A 58 -11.34 -9.85 -5.29
C ALA A 58 -10.54 -9.54 -6.57
N ALA A 59 -10.90 -8.48 -7.29
CA ALA A 59 -10.17 -8.02 -8.47
C ALA A 59 -8.78 -7.47 -8.08
N GLU A 60 -8.68 -6.66 -7.02
CA GLU A 60 -7.41 -6.15 -6.50
C GLU A 60 -6.48 -7.29 -6.04
N ALA A 61 -7.00 -8.30 -5.35
CA ALA A 61 -6.22 -9.47 -4.94
C ALA A 61 -5.64 -10.24 -6.15
N LYS A 62 -6.38 -10.34 -7.26
CA LYS A 62 -5.89 -10.94 -8.51
C LYS A 62 -4.77 -10.09 -9.12
N ILE A 63 -4.93 -8.77 -9.15
CA ILE A 63 -3.91 -7.83 -9.65
C ILE A 63 -2.64 -7.93 -8.80
N ALA A 64 -2.77 -7.92 -7.48
CA ALA A 64 -1.64 -8.04 -6.55
C ALA A 64 -0.86 -9.35 -6.77
N ARG A 65 -1.56 -10.48 -6.99
CA ARG A 65 -0.93 -11.77 -7.33
C ARG A 65 -0.20 -11.71 -8.67
N GLN A 66 -0.77 -11.07 -9.69
CA GLN A 66 -0.14 -10.90 -11.01
C GLN A 66 1.12 -10.01 -10.92
N GLN A 67 1.06 -8.91 -10.15
CA GLN A 67 2.22 -8.03 -9.93
C GLN A 67 3.31 -8.73 -9.10
N GLY A 68 2.94 -9.50 -8.08
CA GLY A 68 3.86 -10.30 -7.28
C GLY A 68 4.55 -11.40 -8.10
N ALA A 69 3.80 -12.10 -8.95
CA ALA A 69 4.35 -13.09 -9.87
C ALA A 69 5.27 -12.45 -10.92
N SER A 70 4.92 -11.26 -11.42
CA SER A 70 5.78 -10.49 -12.35
C SER A 70 7.08 -10.02 -11.69
N ARG A 71 7.02 -9.60 -10.41
CA ARG A 71 8.21 -9.27 -9.61
C ARG A 71 9.09 -10.50 -9.34
N ALA A 72 8.50 -11.65 -9.04
CA ALA A 72 9.23 -12.90 -8.85
C ALA A 72 9.87 -13.43 -10.15
N ALA A 73 9.16 -13.32 -11.28
CA ALA A 73 9.68 -13.68 -12.60
C ALA A 73 10.83 -12.76 -13.05
N GLY A 74 10.77 -11.45 -12.73
CA GLY A 74 11.87 -10.52 -12.95
C GLY A 74 13.08 -10.76 -12.03
N ALA A 75 12.86 -11.18 -10.78
CA ALA A 75 13.94 -11.56 -9.86
C ALA A 75 14.63 -12.87 -10.25
N GLY A 76 13.93 -13.78 -10.93
CA GLY A 76 14.46 -15.08 -11.39
C GLY A 76 15.38 -15.02 -12.61
N TYR A 77 15.38 -13.94 -13.38
CA TYR A 77 16.17 -13.81 -14.62
C TYR A 77 17.31 -12.79 -14.56
N GLY A 78 17.60 -12.18 -13.41
CA GLY A 78 18.56 -11.05 -13.38
C GLY A 78 19.33 -10.78 -12.10
N ASN A 79 19.24 -11.58 -11.03
CA ASN A 79 20.05 -11.34 -9.83
C ASN A 79 20.97 -12.52 -9.48
N ARG A 80 21.75 -12.97 -10.48
CA ARG A 80 22.97 -13.74 -10.25
C ARG A 80 24.16 -12.81 -10.45
N GLY A 81 24.36 -11.87 -9.53
CA GLY A 81 25.41 -10.87 -9.73
C GLY A 81 25.52 -9.77 -8.68
N VAL A 82 25.41 -10.08 -7.38
CA VAL A 82 26.23 -9.41 -6.35
C VAL A 82 26.21 -10.26 -5.09
N SER A 83 27.15 -11.20 -5.05
CA SER A 83 27.68 -11.75 -3.80
C SER A 83 29.18 -11.83 -4.01
N ALA A 84 29.80 -10.65 -4.16
CA ALA A 84 31.20 -10.49 -3.81
C ALA A 84 31.25 -10.33 -2.28
N THR A 85 31.08 -11.45 -1.59
CA THR A 85 31.50 -11.60 -0.19
C THR A 85 32.88 -12.24 -0.25
N GLY A 86 33.90 -11.44 0.04
CA GLY A 86 35.30 -11.81 0.29
C GLY A 86 35.92 -10.58 0.93
N GLN A 87 36.23 -10.62 2.23
CA GLN A 87 37.54 -11.02 2.75
C GLN A 87 38.64 -10.08 2.27
#